data_AF-A0A094GM45-F1
#
_entry.id   AF-A0A094GM45-F1
#
_cell.length_a   1.000
_cell.length_b   1.000
_cell.length_c   1.000
_cell.angle_alpha   90.00
_cell.angle_beta   90.00
_cell.angle_gamma   90.00
#
_symmetry.space_group_name_H-M   'P 1'
#
loop_
_entity.id
_entity.type
_entity.pdbx_description
1 polymer ?
#
loop_
_entity_poly.entity_id
_entity_poly.type
_entity_poly.pdbx_seq_one_letter_code
_entity_poly.pdbx_strand_id
1 'polypeptide(L)'
;MVDMLGVSVHSYYLAHHWIGRVVVVQGLIHAGLVMSKVKTSTFDATQVAGLSAASASALLLVLSLHLIRRAAYEFFLGLHTLLALIVVVALSFHLASRGWMRYIYPLVAVLLWTINGLTRLVRVFYLNAGQGYRQRDQATIITHKRPATGSVSGVTLTVWPKRPVRVQGGAYYYLYFSDMGLRMRFQGHPFVVSWWDDAVDTKPTSLSFLISPRHGLTRALTTRTSVRSVILDGPYGINPRLEGYEAVLLFAKGIGIAGMLPHALNLVEQKNHKDMTSWSSVMTRNVDLIWVLEENCQEQWIDSWIEKLKEKDPINKRILSVLCYFPNRHDNADISSDPFYKKFYGTQPMLRTLINLAVEAAPGRTMIAVCGDPKFSSH
;
A
#
# COMPACT_ATOMS: atom_id res chain seq x y z
N MET A 1 10.54 -4.36 5.52
CA MET A 1 11.97 -4.50 5.19
C MET A 1 12.25 -4.21 3.72
N VAL A 2 11.48 -4.76 2.77
CA VAL A 2 11.62 -4.48 1.33
C VAL A 2 11.59 -2.97 1.03
N ASP A 3 10.61 -2.24 1.60
CA ASP A 3 10.54 -0.77 1.48
C ASP A 3 11.75 -0.06 2.10
N MET A 4 12.33 -0.59 3.18
CA MET A 4 13.53 -0.03 3.82
C MET A 4 14.79 -0.25 2.96
N LEU A 5 14.80 -1.31 2.15
CA LEU A 5 15.87 -1.61 1.20
C LEU A 5 15.70 -0.83 -0.13
N GLY A 6 14.62 -0.07 -0.30
CA GLY A 6 14.33 0.66 -1.54
C GLY A 6 14.01 -0.25 -2.73
N VAL A 7 13.71 -1.53 -2.49
CA VAL A 7 13.35 -2.48 -3.54
C VAL A 7 11.84 -2.46 -3.74
N SER A 8 11.38 -2.48 -4.99
CA SER A 8 9.94 -2.55 -5.25
C SER A 8 9.37 -3.90 -4.77
N VAL A 9 8.15 -3.89 -4.23
CA VAL A 9 7.44 -5.11 -3.82
C VAL A 9 7.30 -6.09 -4.99
N HIS A 10 7.09 -5.57 -6.21
CA HIS A 10 7.02 -6.38 -7.42
C HIS A 10 8.34 -7.12 -7.69
N SER A 11 9.46 -6.41 -7.66
CA SER A 11 10.80 -7.00 -7.84
C SER A 11 11.12 -8.04 -6.77
N TYR A 12 10.74 -7.79 -5.51
CA TYR A 12 10.90 -8.75 -4.43
C TYR A 12 10.13 -10.05 -4.69
N TYR A 13 8.86 -9.98 -5.07
CA TYR A 13 8.08 -11.18 -5.38
C TYR A 13 8.63 -11.93 -6.59
N LEU A 14 9.08 -11.22 -7.62
CA LEU A 14 9.72 -11.83 -8.79
C LEU A 14 10.99 -12.59 -8.38
N ALA A 15 11.85 -11.97 -7.57
CA ALA A 15 13.07 -12.58 -7.06
C ALA A 15 12.75 -13.82 -6.20
N HIS A 16 11.81 -13.70 -5.26
CA HIS A 16 11.38 -14.82 -4.39
C HIS A 16 10.90 -16.02 -5.21
N HIS A 17 10.08 -15.80 -6.25
CA HIS A 17 9.58 -16.87 -7.09
C HIS A 17 10.70 -17.59 -7.86
N TRP A 18 11.62 -16.85 -8.49
CA TRP A 18 12.68 -17.44 -9.30
C TRP A 18 13.77 -18.09 -8.46
N ILE A 19 14.23 -17.44 -7.39
CA ILE A 19 15.20 -18.01 -6.46
C ILE A 19 14.63 -19.29 -5.84
N GLY A 20 13.37 -19.26 -5.40
CA GLY A 20 12.70 -20.44 -4.85
C GLY A 20 12.66 -21.62 -5.82
N ARG A 21 12.30 -21.40 -7.10
CA ARG A 21 12.30 -22.46 -8.12
C ARG A 21 13.68 -23.07 -8.35
N VAL A 22 14.71 -22.23 -8.47
CA VAL A 22 16.09 -22.69 -8.69
C VAL A 22 16.57 -23.52 -7.51
N VAL A 23 16.35 -23.05 -6.28
CA VAL A 23 16.75 -23.75 -5.05
C VAL A 23 16.07 -25.11 -4.94
N VAL A 24 14.76 -25.20 -5.23
CA VAL A 24 14.05 -26.49 -5.18
C VAL A 24 14.60 -27.45 -6.23
N VAL A 25 14.76 -27.01 -7.48
CA VAL A 25 15.27 -27.88 -8.56
C VAL A 25 16.67 -28.39 -8.25
N GLN A 26 17.59 -27.52 -7.83
CA GLN A 26 18.94 -27.91 -7.46
C GLN A 26 18.95 -28.84 -6.24
N GLY A 27 18.12 -28.58 -5.23
CA GLY A 27 17.97 -29.43 -4.05
C GLY A 27 17.46 -30.83 -4.38
N LEU A 28 16.48 -30.95 -5.29
CA LEU A 28 15.96 -32.23 -5.74
C LEU A 28 16.97 -33.03 -6.57
N ILE A 29 17.72 -32.36 -7.46
CA ILE A 29 18.81 -33.00 -8.20
C ILE A 29 19.88 -33.50 -7.23
N HIS A 30 20.29 -32.67 -6.26
CA HIS A 30 21.24 -33.05 -5.22
C HIS A 30 20.76 -34.28 -4.44
N ALA A 31 19.51 -34.27 -3.96
CA ALA A 31 18.93 -35.40 -3.24
C ALA A 31 18.92 -36.67 -4.11
N GLY A 32 18.47 -36.59 -5.36
CA GLY A 32 18.44 -37.73 -6.29
C GLY A 32 19.83 -38.32 -6.55
N LEU A 33 20.83 -37.47 -6.79
CA LEU A 33 22.21 -37.91 -7.00
C LEU A 33 22.80 -38.59 -5.77
N VAL A 34 22.56 -38.06 -4.57
CA VAL A 34 23.03 -38.70 -3.33
C VAL A 34 22.32 -40.03 -3.11
N MET A 35 21.00 -40.07 -3.28
CA MET A 35 20.20 -41.29 -3.10
C MET A 35 20.58 -42.39 -4.09
N SER A 36 20.96 -42.05 -5.33
CA SER A 36 21.44 -43.02 -6.33
C SER A 36 22.73 -43.76 -5.90
N LYS A 37 23.50 -43.17 -4.97
CA LYS A 37 24.75 -43.73 -4.46
C LYS A 37 24.58 -44.50 -3.15
N VAL A 38 23.42 -44.42 -2.49
CA VAL A 38 23.14 -45.14 -1.25
C VAL A 38 22.88 -46.60 -1.58
N LYS A 39 23.75 -47.49 -1.09
CA LYS A 39 23.66 -48.95 -1.33
C LYS A 39 23.01 -49.72 -0.17
N THR A 40 22.80 -49.07 0.97
CA THR A 40 22.28 -49.67 2.20
C THR A 40 20.80 -49.33 2.41
N SER A 41 20.03 -50.27 2.97
CA SER A 41 18.61 -50.07 3.27
C SER A 41 18.35 -49.20 4.52
N THR A 42 19.40 -48.84 5.26
CA THR A 42 19.32 -47.97 6.44
C THR A 42 19.76 -46.55 6.09
N PHE A 43 18.94 -45.57 6.47
CA PHE A 43 19.25 -44.16 6.31
C PHE A 43 19.85 -43.60 7.61
N ASP A 44 20.97 -42.89 7.47
CA ASP A 44 21.53 -42.10 8.57
C ASP A 44 20.69 -40.85 8.84
N ALA A 45 20.79 -40.29 10.05
CA ALA A 45 20.07 -39.08 10.48
C ALA A 45 20.26 -37.92 9.49
N THR A 46 21.46 -37.77 8.92
CA THR A 46 21.77 -36.76 7.90
C THR A 46 20.97 -36.98 6.61
N GLN A 47 20.81 -38.23 6.19
CA GLN A 47 20.07 -38.60 4.97
C GLN A 47 18.57 -38.42 5.18
N VAL A 48 18.05 -38.81 6.35
CA VAL A 48 16.64 -38.57 6.73
C VAL A 48 16.31 -37.08 6.75
N ALA A 49 17.17 -36.25 7.36
CA ALA A 49 17.00 -34.80 7.36
C ALA A 49 17.04 -34.20 5.94
N GLY A 50 17.98 -34.64 5.10
CA GLY A 50 18.11 -34.19 3.72
C GLY A 50 16.91 -34.58 2.84
N LEU A 51 16.43 -35.82 2.97
CA LEU A 51 15.25 -36.31 2.27
C LEU A 51 13.98 -35.59 2.73
N SER A 52 13.87 -35.29 4.02
CA SER A 52 12.75 -34.51 4.58
C SER A 52 12.73 -33.07 4.05
N ALA A 53 13.90 -32.43 3.95
CA ALA A 53 14.02 -31.11 3.34
C ALA A 53 13.65 -31.13 1.84
N ALA A 54 14.11 -32.14 1.10
CA ALA A 54 13.83 -32.31 -0.32
C ALA A 54 12.33 -32.57 -0.59
N SER A 55 11.69 -33.44 0.19
CA SER A 55 10.27 -33.75 0.04
C SER A 55 9.38 -32.56 0.39
N ALA A 56 9.67 -31.85 1.49
CA ALA A 56 8.98 -30.62 1.84
C ALA A 56 9.17 -29.52 0.77
N SER A 57 10.36 -29.42 0.17
CA SER A 57 10.65 -28.51 -0.94
C SER A 57 9.88 -28.85 -2.22
N ALA A 58 9.75 -30.14 -2.55
CA ALA A 58 8.91 -30.58 -3.68
C ALA A 58 7.44 -30.22 -3.45
N LEU A 59 6.93 -30.45 -2.24
CA LEU A 59 5.55 -30.12 -1.89
C LEU A 59 5.31 -28.61 -1.94
N LEU A 60 6.27 -27.78 -1.49
CA LEU A 60 6.23 -26.32 -1.66
C LEU A 60 6.06 -25.94 -3.13
N LEU A 61 6.85 -26.53 -4.04
CA LEU A 61 6.79 -26.20 -5.46
C LEU A 61 5.43 -26.56 -6.08
N VAL A 62 4.88 -27.72 -5.73
CA VAL A 62 3.55 -28.16 -6.18
C VAL A 62 2.48 -27.22 -5.68
N LEU A 63 2.46 -26.89 -4.38
CA LEU A 63 1.47 -25.99 -3.81
C LEU A 63 1.58 -24.55 -4.34
N SER A 64 2.78 -24.13 -4.73
CA SER A 64 3.05 -22.82 -5.34
C SER A 64 2.62 -22.71 -6.81
N LEU A 65 2.07 -23.76 -7.42
CA LEU A 65 1.49 -23.68 -8.75
C LEU A 65 0.32 -22.68 -8.78
N HIS A 66 0.23 -21.94 -9.88
CA HIS A 66 -0.75 -20.85 -10.04
C HIS A 66 -2.20 -21.32 -9.81
N LEU A 67 -2.55 -22.52 -10.27
CA LEU A 67 -3.90 -23.08 -10.15
C LEU A 67 -4.32 -23.26 -8.68
N ILE A 68 -3.44 -23.84 -7.85
CA ILE A 68 -3.70 -24.11 -6.43
C ILE A 68 -3.78 -22.78 -5.67
N ARG A 69 -2.82 -21.88 -5.89
CA ARG A 69 -2.78 -20.56 -5.24
C ARG A 69 -4.01 -19.72 -5.54
N ARG A 70 -4.55 -19.79 -6.77
CA ARG A 70 -5.77 -19.07 -7.15
C ARG A 70 -7.02 -19.66 -6.49
N ALA A 71 -7.08 -20.97 -6.34
CA ALA A 71 -8.25 -21.65 -5.76
C ALA A 71 -8.34 -21.49 -4.24
N ALA A 72 -7.21 -21.54 -3.53
CA ALA A 72 -7.18 -21.55 -2.07
C ALA A 72 -6.03 -20.71 -1.50
N TYR A 73 -6.01 -19.40 -1.79
CA TYR A 73 -4.90 -18.51 -1.42
C TYR A 73 -4.56 -18.50 0.08
N GLU A 74 -5.55 -18.42 0.96
CA GLU A 74 -5.35 -18.37 2.41
C GLU A 74 -4.72 -19.68 2.94
N PHE A 75 -5.22 -20.82 2.45
CA PHE A 75 -4.68 -22.14 2.77
C PHE A 75 -3.25 -22.30 2.25
N PHE A 76 -3.02 -21.90 1.01
CA PHE A 76 -1.69 -21.87 0.39
C PHE A 76 -0.71 -21.07 1.23
N LEU A 77 -1.04 -19.84 1.63
CA LEU A 77 -0.14 -18.97 2.38
C LEU A 77 0.25 -19.57 3.74
N GLY A 78 -0.72 -20.12 4.47
CA GLY A 78 -0.48 -20.78 5.76
C GLY A 78 0.41 -22.01 5.62
N LEU A 79 0.05 -22.92 4.71
CA LEU A 79 0.78 -24.17 4.50
C LEU A 79 2.19 -23.92 3.92
N HIS A 80 2.35 -22.95 3.03
CA HIS A 80 3.64 -22.56 2.47
C HIS A 80 4.59 -22.05 3.57
N THR A 81 4.08 -21.23 4.50
CA THR A 81 4.88 -20.73 5.63
C THR A 81 5.31 -21.86 6.57
N LEU A 82 4.40 -22.81 6.86
CA LEU A 82 4.70 -23.98 7.68
C LEU A 82 5.76 -24.88 7.01
N LEU A 83 5.60 -25.19 5.73
CA LEU A 83 6.56 -26.02 5.00
C LEU A 83 7.92 -25.34 4.85
N ALA A 84 7.96 -24.01 4.66
CA ALA A 84 9.22 -23.26 4.66
C ALA A 84 9.96 -23.40 6.00
N LEU A 85 9.25 -23.35 7.13
CA LEU A 85 9.84 -23.60 8.45
C LEU A 85 10.40 -25.03 8.57
N ILE A 86 9.64 -26.03 8.12
CA ILE A 86 10.08 -27.44 8.11
C ILE A 86 11.35 -27.61 7.27
N VAL A 87 11.42 -26.99 6.08
CA VAL A 87 12.61 -27.03 5.22
C VAL A 87 13.82 -26.42 5.93
N VAL A 88 13.66 -25.26 6.58
CA VAL A 88 14.77 -24.61 7.31
C VAL A 88 15.26 -25.47 8.47
N VAL A 89 14.36 -26.07 9.25
CA VAL A 89 14.71 -26.95 10.38
C VAL A 89 15.40 -28.23 9.87
N ALA A 90 14.85 -28.88 8.85
CA ALA A 90 15.42 -30.09 8.26
C ALA A 90 16.80 -29.82 7.64
N LEU A 91 16.99 -28.69 6.95
CA LEU A 91 18.29 -28.25 6.44
C LEU A 91 19.28 -27.96 7.57
N SER A 92 18.82 -27.38 8.68
CA SER A 92 19.67 -27.12 9.85
C SER A 92 20.26 -28.42 10.39
N PHE A 93 19.44 -29.46 10.57
CA PHE A 93 19.92 -30.79 10.98
C PHE A 93 20.82 -31.45 9.93
N HIS A 94 20.48 -31.34 8.65
CA HIS A 94 21.27 -31.90 7.55
C HIS A 94 22.68 -31.27 7.45
N LEU A 95 22.80 -29.97 7.72
CA LEU A 95 24.07 -29.24 7.63
C LEU A 95 24.86 -29.26 8.93
N ALA A 96 24.22 -29.41 10.09
CA ALA A 96 24.89 -29.51 11.39
C ALA A 96 25.90 -30.67 11.44
N SER A 97 25.55 -31.83 10.86
CA SER A 97 26.45 -32.99 10.78
C SER A 97 27.61 -32.81 9.79
N ARG A 98 27.61 -31.74 8.99
CA ARG A 98 28.62 -31.44 7.95
C ARG A 98 29.60 -30.34 8.34
N GLY A 99 29.48 -29.78 9.54
CA GLY A 99 30.40 -28.79 10.10
C GLY A 99 29.82 -27.37 10.21
N TRP A 100 30.39 -26.59 11.12
CA TRP A 100 29.87 -25.29 11.54
C TRP A 100 29.77 -24.27 10.39
N MET A 101 30.72 -24.28 9.45
CA MET A 101 30.75 -23.35 8.31
C MET A 101 29.53 -23.50 7.41
N ARG A 102 28.90 -24.69 7.37
CA ARG A 102 27.68 -24.94 6.59
C ARG A 102 26.42 -24.65 7.40
N TYR A 103 26.47 -24.88 8.71
CA TYR A 103 25.38 -24.58 9.62
C TYR A 103 25.11 -23.07 9.77
N ILE A 104 26.10 -22.21 9.49
CA ILE A 104 25.92 -20.75 9.57
C ILE A 104 24.83 -20.22 8.63
N TYR A 105 24.63 -20.83 7.45
CA TYR A 105 23.64 -20.36 6.47
C TYR A 105 22.19 -20.43 6.97
N PRO A 106 21.66 -21.58 7.43
CA PRO A 106 20.31 -21.62 7.98
C PRO A 106 20.19 -20.81 9.27
N LEU A 107 21.25 -20.71 10.09
CA LEU A 107 21.25 -19.86 11.28
C LEU A 107 21.04 -18.38 10.93
N VAL A 108 21.79 -17.86 9.94
CA VAL A 108 21.62 -16.49 9.45
C VAL A 108 20.21 -16.30 8.86
N ALA A 109 19.69 -17.28 8.12
CA ALA A 109 18.33 -17.20 7.59
C ALA A 109 17.26 -17.08 8.70
N VAL A 110 17.34 -17.91 9.74
CA VAL A 110 16.45 -17.85 10.92
C VAL A 110 16.60 -16.52 11.65
N LEU A 111 17.84 -16.02 11.82
CA LEU A 111 18.09 -14.74 12.46
C LEU A 111 17.45 -13.58 11.69
N LEU A 112 17.64 -13.52 10.37
CA LEU A 112 17.03 -12.47 9.53
C LEU A 112 15.50 -12.57 9.54
N TRP A 113 14.93 -13.77 9.49
CA TRP A 113 13.48 -13.97 9.55
C TRP A 113 12.91 -13.51 10.90
N THR A 114 13.55 -13.88 12.02
CA THR A 114 13.11 -13.48 13.36
C THR A 114 13.25 -11.98 13.58
N ILE A 115 14.35 -11.34 13.15
CA ILE A 115 14.51 -9.88 13.20
C ILE A 115 13.42 -9.18 12.39
N ASN A 116 13.11 -9.65 11.19
CA ASN A 116 12.04 -9.05 10.37
C ASN A 116 10.66 -9.20 11.04
N GLY A 117 10.37 -10.36 11.63
CA GLY A 117 9.13 -10.57 12.39
C GLY A 117 9.04 -9.69 13.63
N LEU A 118 10.13 -9.62 14.41
CA LEU A 118 10.19 -8.85 15.64
C LEU A 118 10.10 -7.34 15.38
N THR A 119 10.79 -6.82 14.37
CA THR A 119 10.71 -5.39 14.00
C THR A 119 9.29 -5.00 13.60
N ARG A 120 8.57 -5.84 12.85
CA ARG A 120 7.14 -5.64 12.55
C ARG A 120 6.29 -5.67 13.82
N LEU A 121 6.48 -6.68 14.68
CA LEU A 121 5.71 -6.83 15.92
C LEU A 121 5.92 -5.63 16.87
N VAL A 122 7.17 -5.19 17.04
CA VAL A 122 7.52 -4.02 17.84
C VAL A 122 6.87 -2.76 17.27
N ARG A 123 6.88 -2.57 15.95
CA ARG A 123 6.23 -1.41 15.29
C ARG A 123 4.72 -1.40 15.51
N VAL A 124 4.06 -2.53 15.26
CA VAL A 124 2.61 -2.67 15.47
C VAL A 124 2.28 -2.44 16.94
N PHE A 125 3.03 -3.05 17.85
CA PHE A 125 2.83 -2.84 19.28
C PHE A 125 3.01 -1.37 19.65
N TYR A 126 4.12 -0.74 19.22
CA TYR A 126 4.42 0.66 19.52
C TYR A 126 3.31 1.61 19.05
N LEU A 127 2.83 1.46 17.82
CA LEU A 127 1.78 2.31 17.24
C LEU A 127 0.41 2.14 17.92
N ASN A 128 0.12 0.95 18.42
CA ASN A 128 -1.19 0.60 18.96
C ASN A 128 -1.23 0.49 20.49
N ALA A 129 -0.08 0.61 21.18
CA ALA A 129 0.03 0.58 22.63
C ALA A 129 0.12 1.99 23.24
N GLY A 130 -0.51 2.13 24.41
CA GLY A 130 -0.59 3.37 25.17
C GLY A 130 -2.03 3.81 25.46
N GLN A 131 -2.18 4.71 26.43
CA GLN A 131 -3.40 5.47 26.65
C GLN A 131 -3.41 6.65 25.68
N GLY A 132 -3.70 6.37 24.40
CA GLY A 132 -3.97 7.42 23.42
C GLY A 132 -5.27 8.16 23.73
N TYR A 133 -5.67 9.05 22.83
CA TYR A 133 -6.95 9.76 22.89
C TYR A 133 -8.10 8.77 23.16
N ARG A 134 -8.78 8.94 24.30
CA ARG A 134 -9.85 8.05 24.78
C ARG A 134 -11.15 8.41 24.05
N GLN A 135 -11.37 7.83 22.87
CA GLN A 135 -12.72 7.75 22.29
C GLN A 135 -13.30 6.35 22.43
N ARG A 136 -14.64 6.30 22.49
CA ARG A 136 -15.41 5.05 22.53
C ARG A 136 -15.19 4.25 21.24
N ASP A 137 -15.09 4.96 20.11
CA ASP A 137 -14.83 4.41 18.79
C ASP A 137 -13.51 4.97 18.23
N GLN A 138 -12.63 4.08 17.76
CA GLN A 138 -11.31 4.46 17.23
C GLN A 138 -11.36 4.89 15.76
N ALA A 139 -12.46 4.59 15.05
CA ALA A 139 -12.64 5.04 13.68
C ALA A 139 -14.10 5.41 13.38
N THR A 140 -14.29 6.44 12.56
CA THR A 140 -15.59 6.83 12.01
C THR A 140 -15.66 6.50 10.52
N ILE A 141 -16.88 6.23 10.06
CA ILE A 141 -17.17 5.85 8.69
C ILE A 141 -18.19 6.82 8.12
N ILE A 142 -17.83 7.47 7.02
CA ILE A 142 -18.73 8.30 6.22
C ILE A 142 -19.02 7.55 4.92
N THR A 143 -20.29 7.38 4.60
CA THR A 143 -20.75 6.67 3.39
C THR A 143 -21.20 7.68 2.34
N HIS A 144 -20.64 7.59 1.15
CA HIS A 144 -21.01 8.41 -0.01
C HIS A 144 -22.00 7.64 -0.86
N LYS A 145 -23.21 8.18 -1.03
CA LYS A 145 -24.29 7.51 -1.75
C LYS A 145 -24.47 8.09 -3.14
N ARG A 146 -24.83 7.23 -4.10
CA ARG A 146 -25.21 7.65 -5.43
C ARG A 146 -26.61 8.25 -5.40
N PRO A 147 -26.83 9.47 -5.92
CA PRO A 147 -28.14 10.11 -5.92
C PRO A 147 -29.23 9.29 -6.63
N ALA A 148 -28.90 8.65 -7.75
CA ALA A 148 -29.88 7.96 -8.59
C ALA A 148 -30.37 6.61 -8.02
N THR A 149 -29.51 5.86 -7.32
CA THR A 149 -29.82 4.48 -6.86
C THR A 149 -29.83 4.33 -5.35
N GLY A 150 -29.31 5.31 -4.60
CA GLY A 150 -29.06 5.18 -3.17
C GLY A 150 -27.96 4.19 -2.79
N SER A 151 -27.30 3.56 -3.78
CA SER A 151 -26.19 2.64 -3.53
C SER A 151 -24.93 3.37 -3.09
N VAL A 152 -24.07 2.71 -2.32
CA VAL A 152 -22.83 3.32 -1.82
C VAL A 152 -21.79 3.38 -2.94
N SER A 153 -21.36 4.58 -3.28
CA SER A 153 -20.31 4.87 -4.26
C SER A 153 -18.91 4.74 -3.64
N GLY A 154 -18.74 5.26 -2.42
CA GLY A 154 -17.46 5.28 -1.71
C GLY A 154 -17.65 5.33 -0.20
N VAL A 155 -16.59 4.98 0.54
CA VAL A 155 -16.56 5.04 2.01
C VAL A 155 -15.29 5.75 2.45
N THR A 156 -15.44 6.80 3.27
CA THR A 156 -14.31 7.45 3.93
C THR A 156 -14.22 6.91 5.36
N LEU A 157 -13.14 6.19 5.65
CA LEU A 157 -12.82 5.67 6.99
C LEU A 157 -11.77 6.58 7.63
N THR A 158 -12.12 7.27 8.71
CA THR A 158 -11.18 8.11 9.47
C THR A 158 -10.79 7.40 10.76
N VAL A 159 -9.50 7.12 10.94
CA VAL A 159 -8.94 6.43 12.10
C VAL A 159 -8.10 7.41 12.91
N TRP A 160 -8.22 7.34 14.24
CA TRP A 160 -7.34 8.07 15.16
C TRP A 160 -6.30 7.11 15.76
N PRO A 161 -5.03 7.18 15.34
CA PRO A 161 -3.95 6.42 15.94
C PRO A 161 -3.77 6.80 17.41
N LYS A 162 -3.34 5.85 18.25
CA LYS A 162 -3.10 6.11 19.68
C LYS A 162 -1.85 6.95 19.94
N ARG A 163 -0.94 7.00 18.97
CA ARG A 163 0.28 7.80 18.99
C ARG A 163 0.33 8.70 17.76
N PRO A 164 0.95 9.89 17.84
CA PRO A 164 1.16 10.72 16.67
C PRO A 164 2.02 9.97 15.65
N VAL A 165 1.62 10.03 14.38
CA VAL A 165 2.33 9.38 13.28
C VAL A 165 2.63 10.41 12.22
N ARG A 166 3.87 10.41 11.70
CA ARG A 166 4.26 11.19 10.53
C ARG A 166 3.95 10.37 9.29
N VAL A 167 3.10 10.90 8.42
CA VAL A 167 2.68 10.26 7.18
C VAL A 167 3.22 11.05 6.00
N GLN A 168 3.42 10.39 4.87
CA GLN A 168 3.87 10.98 3.63
C GLN A 168 2.93 10.54 2.50
N GLY A 169 2.90 11.31 1.41
CA GLY A 169 2.13 10.95 0.22
C GLY A 169 2.52 9.56 -0.31
N GLY A 170 1.52 8.72 -0.57
CA GLY A 170 1.71 7.35 -1.05
C GLY A 170 1.88 6.29 0.06
N ALA A 171 1.80 6.67 1.32
CA ALA A 171 1.82 5.72 2.43
C ALA A 171 0.53 4.90 2.50
N TYR A 172 0.66 3.62 2.87
CA TYR A 172 -0.47 2.73 3.13
C TYR A 172 -0.28 1.95 4.44
N TYR A 173 -1.40 1.49 5.00
CA TYR A 173 -1.44 0.70 6.23
C TYR A 173 -2.24 -0.57 6.00
N TYR A 174 -1.83 -1.65 6.66
CA TYR A 174 -2.71 -2.79 6.87
C TYR A 174 -3.58 -2.51 8.10
N LEU A 175 -4.90 -2.50 7.88
CA LEU A 175 -5.89 -2.30 8.93
C LEU A 175 -6.47 -3.65 9.35
N TYR A 176 -6.55 -3.87 10.66
CA TYR A 176 -7.22 -5.02 11.26
C TYR A 176 -8.40 -4.54 12.10
N PHE A 177 -9.57 -5.12 11.85
CA PHE A 177 -10.83 -4.68 12.46
C PHE A 177 -11.23 -5.67 13.56
N SER A 178 -11.04 -5.27 14.82
CA SER A 178 -11.21 -6.17 15.97
C SER A 178 -12.66 -6.52 16.27
N ASP A 179 -13.62 -5.72 15.82
CA ASP A 179 -15.06 -5.84 16.10
C ASP A 179 -15.91 -6.35 14.91
N MET A 180 -15.26 -6.78 13.82
CA MET A 180 -15.93 -7.23 12.58
C MET A 180 -15.93 -8.76 12.41
N GLY A 181 -15.65 -9.50 13.49
CA GLY A 181 -15.62 -10.97 13.50
C GLY A 181 -14.21 -11.53 13.61
N LEU A 182 -14.10 -12.83 13.95
CA LEU A 182 -12.83 -13.49 14.26
C LEU A 182 -11.88 -13.51 13.05
N ARG A 183 -12.42 -13.72 11.84
CA ARG A 183 -11.61 -13.78 10.61
C ARG A 183 -11.00 -12.42 10.26
N MET A 184 -11.81 -11.35 10.31
CA MET A 184 -11.40 -9.97 10.01
C MET A 184 -10.42 -9.41 11.05
N ARG A 185 -10.41 -9.96 12.26
CA ARG A 185 -9.45 -9.57 13.31
C ARG A 185 -8.01 -9.96 12.96
N PHE A 186 -7.81 -11.06 12.24
CA PHE A 186 -6.49 -11.56 11.88
C PHE A 186 -6.12 -11.35 10.41
N GLN A 187 -7.04 -10.84 9.60
CA GLN A 187 -6.81 -10.48 8.21
C GLN A 187 -6.54 -8.97 8.11
N GLY A 188 -5.31 -8.62 7.73
CA GLY A 188 -4.91 -7.23 7.51
C GLY A 188 -5.28 -6.82 6.08
N HIS A 189 -6.00 -5.70 5.95
CA HIS A 189 -6.40 -5.18 4.65
C HIS A 189 -5.60 -3.92 4.31
N PRO A 190 -4.88 -3.89 3.17
CA PRO A 190 -4.09 -2.74 2.80
C PRO A 190 -4.99 -1.60 2.31
N PHE A 191 -4.84 -0.43 2.92
CA PHE A 191 -5.50 0.80 2.49
C PHE A 191 -4.50 1.94 2.42
N VAL A 192 -4.54 2.69 1.32
CA VAL A 192 -3.71 3.88 1.12
C VAL A 192 -4.29 5.03 1.94
N VAL A 193 -3.44 5.76 2.66
CA VAL A 193 -3.86 6.97 3.36
C VAL A 193 -4.18 8.02 2.30
N SER A 194 -5.43 8.48 2.26
CA SER A 194 -5.91 9.45 1.27
C SER A 194 -5.84 10.89 1.78
N TRP A 195 -5.88 11.07 3.10
CA TRP A 195 -5.78 12.37 3.77
C TRP A 195 -5.30 12.18 5.21
N TRP A 196 -4.66 13.20 5.78
CA TRP A 196 -4.38 13.29 7.21
C TRP A 196 -4.63 14.70 7.71
N ASP A 197 -5.09 14.83 8.95
CA ASP A 197 -5.11 16.09 9.65
C ASP A 197 -4.05 16.06 10.76
N ASP A 198 -3.28 17.14 10.88
CA ASP A 198 -2.36 17.33 12.00
C ASP A 198 -3.10 17.37 13.34
N ALA A 199 -2.37 17.08 14.42
CA ALA A 199 -2.95 17.20 15.75
C ALA A 199 -3.25 18.67 16.06
N VAL A 200 -4.52 18.97 16.33
CA VAL A 200 -4.99 20.31 16.72
C VAL A 200 -5.60 20.21 18.11
N ASP A 201 -5.07 20.99 19.05
CA ASP A 201 -5.49 21.04 20.45
C ASP A 201 -5.53 19.65 21.12
N THR A 202 -6.74 19.17 21.43
CA THR A 202 -7.03 17.90 22.09
C THR A 202 -7.26 16.75 21.11
N LYS A 203 -7.33 17.01 19.80
CA LYS A 203 -7.56 16.00 18.77
C LYS A 203 -6.22 15.47 18.25
N PRO A 204 -5.98 14.15 18.29
CA PRO A 204 -4.77 13.57 17.73
C PRO A 204 -4.81 13.61 16.20
N THR A 205 -3.66 13.40 15.57
CA THR A 205 -3.52 13.21 14.12
C THR A 205 -4.57 12.22 13.62
N SER A 206 -5.33 12.58 12.58
CA SER A 206 -6.32 11.70 11.96
C SER A 206 -5.75 11.10 10.68
N LEU A 207 -6.07 9.84 10.39
CA LEU A 207 -5.73 9.19 9.12
C LEU A 207 -7.03 8.80 8.41
N SER A 208 -7.28 9.36 7.24
CA SER A 208 -8.45 9.05 6.44
C SER A 208 -8.10 8.18 5.25
N PHE A 209 -8.90 7.15 5.05
CA PHE A 209 -8.77 6.16 3.97
C PHE A 209 -10.01 6.22 3.09
N LEU A 210 -9.84 6.48 1.80
CA LEU A 210 -10.93 6.40 0.83
C LEU A 210 -11.02 4.99 0.26
N ILE A 211 -12.17 4.34 0.47
CA ILE A 211 -12.40 2.93 0.19
C ILE A 211 -13.56 2.79 -0.80
N SER A 212 -13.31 2.16 -1.94
CA SER A 212 -14.36 1.74 -2.86
C SER A 212 -14.98 0.41 -2.39
N PRO A 213 -16.31 0.33 -2.17
CA PRO A 213 -16.96 -0.90 -1.74
C PRO A 213 -16.84 -2.03 -2.75
N ARG A 214 -16.18 -3.12 -2.35
CA ARG A 214 -16.15 -4.41 -3.05
C ARG A 214 -16.72 -5.51 -2.14
N HIS A 215 -16.59 -6.78 -2.52
CA HIS A 215 -17.04 -7.91 -1.71
C HIS A 215 -16.31 -8.05 -0.36
N GLY A 216 -16.94 -8.75 0.59
CA GLY A 216 -16.34 -9.05 1.89
C GLY A 216 -16.29 -7.84 2.82
N LEU A 217 -15.12 -7.56 3.40
CA LEU A 217 -14.92 -6.53 4.43
C LEU A 217 -15.40 -5.16 3.97
N THR A 218 -15.01 -4.71 2.76
CA THR A 218 -15.33 -3.36 2.29
C THR A 218 -16.83 -3.13 2.13
N ARG A 219 -17.62 -4.19 1.85
CA ARG A 219 -19.09 -4.12 1.87
C ARG A 219 -19.63 -4.12 3.29
N ALA A 220 -19.02 -4.85 4.22
CA ALA A 220 -19.42 -4.81 5.62
C ALA A 220 -19.17 -3.42 6.26
N LEU A 221 -18.22 -2.64 5.75
CA LEU A 221 -18.00 -1.25 6.17
C LEU A 221 -19.12 -0.31 5.73
N THR A 222 -19.83 -0.58 4.63
CA THR A 222 -20.88 0.33 4.12
C THR A 222 -22.11 0.41 5.01
N THR A 223 -22.31 -0.57 5.89
CA THR A 223 -23.47 -0.63 6.81
C THR A 223 -23.15 -0.09 8.19
N ARG A 224 -21.94 0.43 8.41
CA ARG A 224 -21.48 0.91 9.72
C ARG A 224 -21.18 2.40 9.69
N THR A 225 -21.28 3.03 10.85
CA THR A 225 -20.96 4.44 11.09
C THR A 225 -19.68 4.62 11.89
N SER A 226 -19.27 3.61 12.66
CA SER A 226 -18.03 3.61 13.44
C SER A 226 -17.47 2.21 13.66
N VAL A 227 -16.20 2.16 14.07
CA VAL A 227 -15.48 0.94 14.47
C VAL A 227 -14.83 1.19 15.82
N ARG A 228 -15.02 0.26 16.75
CA ARG A 228 -14.53 0.40 18.12
C ARG A 228 -13.01 0.33 18.21
N SER A 229 -12.39 -0.59 17.47
CA SER A 229 -10.94 -0.80 17.53
C SER A 229 -10.38 -1.24 16.18
N VAL A 230 -9.35 -0.51 15.75
CA VAL A 230 -8.56 -0.73 14.55
C VAL A 230 -7.09 -0.83 14.94
N ILE A 231 -6.45 -1.93 14.55
CA ILE A 231 -4.99 -2.08 14.70
C ILE A 231 -4.34 -1.62 13.39
N LEU A 232 -3.38 -0.70 13.53
CA LEU A 232 -2.59 -0.15 12.42
C LEU A 232 -1.27 -0.89 12.27
N ASP A 233 -0.98 -1.40 11.07
CA ASP A 233 0.34 -1.92 10.70
C ASP A 233 0.88 -1.12 9.51
N GLY A 234 1.94 -0.36 9.73
CA GLY A 234 2.53 0.58 8.77
C GLY A 234 3.34 1.67 9.47
N PRO A 235 3.64 2.80 8.81
CA PRO A 235 3.40 3.06 7.39
C PRO A 235 4.25 2.16 6.49
N TYR A 236 3.69 1.78 5.35
CA TYR A 236 4.36 1.14 4.23
C TYR A 236 4.28 2.03 2.99
N GLY A 237 5.08 1.73 1.98
CA GLY A 237 5.15 2.50 0.74
C GLY A 237 6.46 3.26 0.59
N ILE A 238 6.75 3.63 -0.65
CA ILE A 238 7.97 4.32 -1.04
C ILE A 238 7.58 5.76 -1.37
N ASN A 239 8.27 6.74 -0.76
CA ASN A 239 8.12 8.14 -1.14
C ASN A 239 8.90 8.38 -2.45
N PRO A 240 8.23 8.76 -3.56
CA PRO A 240 8.89 9.05 -4.83
C PRO A 240 9.74 10.33 -4.84
N ARG A 241 9.81 11.07 -3.73
CA ARG A 241 10.55 12.34 -3.55
C ARG A 241 10.21 13.36 -4.63
N LEU A 242 8.92 13.70 -4.71
CA LEU A 242 8.38 14.62 -5.71
C LEU A 242 8.92 16.05 -5.55
N GLU A 243 9.40 16.40 -4.36
CA GLU A 243 9.97 17.71 -4.01
C GLU A 243 11.19 18.13 -4.84
N GLY A 244 11.87 17.17 -5.48
CA GLY A 244 13.02 17.41 -6.35
C GLY A 244 12.67 17.74 -7.81
N TYR A 245 11.39 17.73 -8.17
CA TYR A 245 10.91 18.05 -9.51
C TYR A 245 10.30 19.45 -9.55
N GLU A 246 10.43 20.15 -10.67
CA GLU A 246 9.93 21.52 -10.82
C GLU A 246 8.42 21.54 -11.12
N ALA A 247 7.96 20.60 -11.96
CA ALA A 247 6.55 20.39 -12.25
C ALA A 247 6.16 18.95 -11.92
N VAL A 248 4.98 18.77 -11.31
CA VAL A 248 4.45 17.45 -10.95
C VAL A 248 3.03 17.33 -11.50
N LEU A 249 2.82 16.35 -12.38
CA LEU A 249 1.49 16.00 -12.88
C LEU A 249 1.01 14.72 -12.20
N LEU A 250 -0.14 14.82 -11.53
CA LEU A 250 -0.79 13.73 -10.83
C LEU A 250 -2.07 13.36 -11.57
N PHE A 251 -2.06 12.23 -12.27
CA PHE A 251 -3.22 11.71 -12.97
C PHE A 251 -3.94 10.66 -12.12
N ALA A 252 -5.21 10.91 -11.86
CA ALA A 252 -6.09 10.01 -11.13
C ALA A 252 -7.31 9.64 -11.98
N LYS A 253 -7.74 8.39 -11.90
CA LYS A 253 -9.05 7.97 -12.42
C LYS A 253 -9.87 7.22 -11.38
N GLY A 254 -11.13 7.61 -11.20
CA GLY A 254 -12.04 7.03 -10.21
C GLY A 254 -11.42 7.02 -8.81
N ILE A 255 -11.37 5.85 -8.17
CA ILE A 255 -10.75 5.65 -6.83
C ILE A 255 -9.25 5.93 -6.78
N GLY A 256 -8.55 6.02 -7.92
CA GLY A 256 -7.13 6.35 -7.98
C GLY A 256 -6.76 7.69 -7.34
N ILE A 257 -7.73 8.58 -7.16
CA ILE A 257 -7.56 9.83 -6.41
C ILE A 257 -7.10 9.60 -4.97
N ALA A 258 -7.50 8.48 -4.37
CA ALA A 258 -7.09 8.05 -3.03
C ALA A 258 -5.57 7.93 -2.87
N GLY A 259 -4.84 7.62 -3.95
CA GLY A 259 -3.39 7.52 -3.96
C GLY A 259 -2.69 8.81 -4.41
N MET A 260 -3.31 9.59 -5.30
CA MET A 260 -2.70 10.80 -5.87
C MET A 260 -2.87 12.05 -5.00
N LEU A 261 -4.04 12.25 -4.39
CA LEU A 261 -4.32 13.39 -3.52
C LEU A 261 -3.30 13.55 -2.35
N PRO A 262 -2.89 12.48 -1.65
CA PRO A 262 -1.82 12.52 -0.64
C PRO A 262 -0.52 13.16 -1.12
N HIS A 263 -0.14 12.95 -2.39
CA HIS A 263 1.08 13.52 -2.94
C HIS A 263 0.96 15.04 -3.12
N ALA A 264 -0.21 15.52 -3.60
CA ALA A 264 -0.50 16.94 -3.67
C ALA A 264 -0.49 17.60 -2.28
N LEU A 265 -1.17 16.99 -1.30
CA LEU A 265 -1.18 17.48 0.08
C LEU A 265 0.23 17.61 0.66
N ASN A 266 1.06 16.56 0.51
CA ASN A 266 2.43 16.55 1.02
C ASN A 266 3.29 17.67 0.41
N LEU A 267 3.15 17.96 -0.89
CA LEU A 267 3.88 19.03 -1.57
C LEU A 267 3.45 20.42 -1.06
N VAL A 268 2.14 20.64 -0.88
CA VAL A 268 1.61 21.89 -0.32
C VAL A 268 2.08 22.09 1.12
N GLU A 269 2.03 21.05 1.96
CA GLU A 269 2.49 21.13 3.35
C GLU A 269 4.00 21.40 3.46
N GLN A 270 4.82 20.71 2.66
CA GLN A 270 6.26 20.94 2.63
C GLN A 270 6.61 22.37 2.20
N LYS A 271 5.87 22.92 1.22
CA LYS A 271 6.04 24.32 0.81
C LYS A 271 5.70 25.28 1.94
N ASN A 272 4.58 25.08 2.64
CA ASN A 272 4.18 25.95 3.75
C ASN A 272 5.18 25.89 4.92
N HIS A 273 5.76 24.71 5.18
CA HIS A 273 6.81 24.56 6.19
C HIS A 273 8.14 25.24 5.81
N LYS A 274 8.47 25.34 4.51
CA LYS A 274 9.66 26.06 4.01
C LYS A 274 9.59 27.55 4.34
N ASP A 275 8.42 28.17 4.23
CA ASP A 275 8.24 29.59 4.59
C ASP A 275 8.50 29.83 6.09
N MET A 276 8.38 28.78 6.92
CA MET A 276 8.66 28.82 8.35
C MET A 276 10.13 28.47 8.69
N THR A 277 10.82 27.69 7.84
CA THR A 277 12.16 27.15 8.09
C THR A 277 13.04 27.20 6.84
N SER A 278 14.07 28.05 6.87
CA SER A 278 14.94 28.43 5.71
C SER A 278 15.72 27.29 5.02
N TRP A 279 15.67 26.04 5.51
CA TRP A 279 16.58 24.95 5.09
C TRP A 279 15.94 23.89 4.14
N SER A 280 14.65 23.99 3.81
CA SER A 280 13.97 23.02 2.93
C SER A 280 13.90 23.52 1.48
N SER A 281 14.65 22.93 0.54
CA SER A 281 14.58 23.31 -0.88
C SER A 281 13.51 22.50 -1.62
N VAL A 282 12.23 22.79 -1.38
CA VAL A 282 11.16 22.34 -2.32
C VAL A 282 11.37 23.09 -3.63
N MET A 283 11.68 22.36 -4.71
CA MET A 283 11.89 22.89 -6.05
C MET A 283 10.58 22.95 -6.86
N THR A 284 9.56 22.23 -6.41
CA THR A 284 8.27 22.13 -7.09
C THR A 284 7.54 23.47 -7.10
N ARG A 285 7.28 23.98 -8.31
CA ARG A 285 6.60 25.25 -8.58
C ARG A 285 5.17 25.06 -9.03
N ASN A 286 4.90 23.99 -9.79
CA ASN A 286 3.57 23.69 -10.30
C ASN A 286 3.20 22.23 -10.02
N VAL A 287 1.99 22.02 -9.49
CA VAL A 287 1.40 20.71 -9.22
C VAL A 287 0.03 20.69 -9.88
N ASP A 288 -0.13 19.88 -10.91
CA ASP A 288 -1.40 19.71 -11.60
C ASP A 288 -2.00 18.35 -11.22
N LEU A 289 -3.11 18.37 -10.49
CA LEU A 289 -3.89 17.19 -10.14
C LEU A 289 -5.04 17.03 -11.14
N ILE A 290 -4.89 16.13 -12.09
CA ILE A 290 -5.88 15.80 -13.11
C ILE A 290 -6.67 14.57 -12.65
N TRP A 291 -7.97 14.75 -12.40
CA TRP A 291 -8.86 13.68 -11.97
C TRP A 291 -9.98 13.42 -12.97
N VAL A 292 -10.02 12.19 -13.49
CA VAL A 292 -11.08 11.72 -14.37
C VAL A 292 -12.07 10.89 -13.57
N LEU A 293 -13.29 11.39 -13.44
CA LEU A 293 -14.35 10.72 -12.69
C LEU A 293 -15.00 9.65 -13.57
N GLU A 294 -15.38 8.53 -12.95
CA GLU A 294 -16.25 7.52 -13.57
C GLU A 294 -17.72 7.88 -13.40
N GLU A 295 -18.03 8.65 -12.35
CA GLU A 295 -19.39 9.05 -11.99
C GLU A 295 -19.35 10.43 -11.33
N ASN A 296 -20.31 11.31 -11.64
CA ASN A 296 -20.31 12.67 -11.11
C ASN A 296 -20.38 12.71 -9.56
N CYS A 297 -21.03 11.73 -8.92
CA CYS A 297 -21.12 11.68 -7.45
C CYS A 297 -19.79 11.36 -6.75
N GLN A 298 -18.75 10.94 -7.48
CA GLN A 298 -17.43 10.70 -6.87
C GLN A 298 -16.84 11.99 -6.32
N GLU A 299 -17.20 13.17 -6.85
CA GLU A 299 -16.76 14.48 -6.34
C GLU A 299 -16.93 14.59 -4.81
N GLN A 300 -18.07 14.11 -4.29
CA GLN A 300 -18.41 14.09 -2.86
C GLN A 300 -17.37 13.39 -1.97
N TRP A 301 -16.56 12.49 -2.54
CA TRP A 301 -15.52 11.79 -1.81
C TRP A 301 -14.46 12.73 -1.22
N ILE A 302 -14.17 13.83 -1.92
CA ILE A 302 -13.06 14.73 -1.60
C ILE A 302 -13.49 16.18 -1.35
N ASP A 303 -14.78 16.52 -1.44
CA ASP A 303 -15.27 17.90 -1.28
C ASP A 303 -14.68 18.59 -0.02
N SER A 304 -14.81 17.94 1.14
CA SER A 304 -14.27 18.45 2.40
C SER A 304 -12.74 18.57 2.42
N TRP A 305 -12.04 17.78 1.62
CA TRP A 305 -10.59 17.82 1.51
C TRP A 305 -10.12 18.90 0.55
N ILE A 306 -10.87 19.16 -0.53
CA ILE A 306 -10.61 20.24 -1.48
C ILE A 306 -10.72 21.60 -0.78
N GLU A 307 -11.72 21.79 0.07
CA GLU A 307 -11.86 23.02 0.87
C GLU A 307 -10.65 23.25 1.78
N LYS A 308 -10.26 22.26 2.58
CA LYS A 308 -9.05 22.32 3.42
C LYS A 308 -7.77 22.53 2.62
N LEU A 309 -7.70 21.95 1.42
CA LEU A 309 -6.55 22.09 0.54
C LEU A 309 -6.46 23.50 -0.06
N LYS A 310 -7.60 24.13 -0.38
CA LYS A 310 -7.67 25.55 -0.75
C LYS A 310 -7.20 26.46 0.38
N GLU A 311 -7.57 26.16 1.62
CA GLU A 311 -7.10 26.90 2.80
C GLU A 311 -5.58 26.76 2.98
N LYS A 312 -5.03 25.56 2.74
CA LYS A 312 -3.59 25.31 2.81
C LYS A 312 -2.80 25.92 1.63
N ASP A 313 -3.40 26.17 0.47
CA ASP A 313 -2.72 26.75 -0.72
C ASP A 313 -3.35 28.09 -1.16
N PRO A 314 -3.13 29.18 -0.40
CA PRO A 314 -3.75 30.48 -0.67
C PRO A 314 -3.26 31.08 -2.00
N ILE A 315 -4.10 31.92 -2.63
CA ILE A 315 -3.90 32.49 -3.97
C ILE A 315 -2.48 33.05 -4.19
N ASN A 316 -1.95 33.77 -3.20
CA ASN A 316 -0.64 34.43 -3.30
C ASN A 316 0.55 33.45 -3.36
N LYS A 317 0.35 32.20 -2.95
CA LYS A 317 1.38 31.16 -2.87
C LYS A 317 0.97 29.90 -3.63
N ARG A 318 -0.02 29.97 -4.51
CA ARG A 318 -0.57 28.80 -5.17
C ARG A 318 0.47 28.00 -5.94
N ILE A 319 0.51 26.70 -5.71
CA ILE A 319 1.23 25.73 -6.57
C ILE A 319 0.31 24.68 -7.15
N LEU A 320 -0.85 24.46 -6.54
CA LEU A 320 -1.74 23.38 -6.89
C LEU A 320 -2.86 23.88 -7.80
N SER A 321 -3.07 23.16 -8.89
CA SER A 321 -4.26 23.26 -9.72
C SER A 321 -4.94 21.89 -9.78
N VAL A 322 -6.27 21.87 -9.63
CA VAL A 322 -7.08 20.65 -9.65
C VAL A 322 -8.04 20.71 -10.84
N LEU A 323 -7.89 19.78 -11.76
CA LEU A 323 -8.69 19.66 -12.98
C LEU A 323 -9.54 18.40 -12.91
N CYS A 324 -10.86 18.56 -12.81
CA CYS A 324 -11.81 17.46 -12.72
C CYS A 324 -12.60 17.29 -14.00
N TYR A 325 -12.57 16.08 -14.56
CA TYR A 325 -13.30 15.69 -15.77
C TYR A 325 -14.47 14.79 -15.39
N PHE A 326 -15.67 15.31 -15.56
CA PHE A 326 -16.94 14.65 -15.26
C PHE A 326 -17.46 13.93 -16.52
N PRO A 327 -17.91 12.67 -16.40
CA PRO A 327 -18.38 11.89 -17.54
C PRO A 327 -19.70 12.41 -18.12
N ASN A 328 -20.62 12.85 -17.26
CA ASN A 328 -21.95 13.29 -17.68
C ASN A 328 -22.09 14.80 -17.54
N ARG A 329 -22.79 15.43 -18.49
CA ARG A 329 -23.18 16.84 -18.38
C ARG A 329 -24.19 17.01 -17.23
N HIS A 330 -24.09 18.16 -16.57
CA HIS A 330 -25.03 18.59 -15.55
C HIS A 330 -25.82 19.78 -16.10
N ASP A 331 -27.14 19.82 -15.90
CA ASP A 331 -28.01 20.85 -16.50
C ASP A 331 -27.70 22.26 -15.96
N ASN A 332 -27.21 22.34 -14.72
CA ASN A 332 -26.61 23.55 -14.13
C ASN A 332 -25.09 23.41 -14.10
N ALA A 333 -24.45 23.40 -15.27
CA ALA A 333 -23.00 23.45 -15.35
C ALA A 333 -22.53 24.88 -15.06
N ASP A 334 -22.47 25.25 -13.78
CA ASP A 334 -21.65 26.38 -13.38
C ASP A 334 -20.22 26.05 -13.78
N ILE A 335 -19.73 26.71 -14.83
CA ILE A 335 -18.31 26.72 -15.16
C ILE A 335 -17.66 27.37 -13.94
N SER A 336 -17.18 26.55 -13.00
CA SER A 336 -16.41 26.99 -11.85
C SER A 336 -15.26 27.84 -12.37
N SER A 337 -15.36 29.15 -12.19
CA SER A 337 -14.35 30.12 -12.57
C SER A 337 -13.18 30.13 -11.58
N ASP A 338 -13.21 29.29 -10.54
CA ASP A 338 -12.13 29.15 -9.59
C ASP A 338 -10.88 28.59 -10.27
N PRO A 339 -9.78 29.37 -10.35
CA PRO A 339 -8.55 28.91 -10.97
C PRO A 339 -7.91 27.71 -10.24
N PHE A 340 -8.28 27.45 -8.97
CA PHE A 340 -7.81 26.28 -8.21
C PHE A 340 -8.54 24.99 -8.61
N TYR A 341 -9.86 25.06 -8.80
CA TYR A 341 -10.72 23.89 -9.00
C TYR A 341 -11.54 24.04 -10.28
N LYS A 342 -11.01 23.50 -11.38
CA LYS A 342 -11.63 23.58 -12.71
C LYS A 342 -12.42 22.32 -12.99
N LYS A 343 -13.69 22.48 -13.37
CA LYS A 343 -14.60 21.39 -13.71
C LYS A 343 -14.88 21.37 -15.21
N PHE A 344 -14.68 20.20 -15.83
CA PHE A 344 -14.97 19.95 -17.23
C PHE A 344 -16.03 18.86 -17.35
N TYR A 345 -17.11 19.10 -18.09
CA TYR A 345 -18.25 18.18 -18.18
C TYR A 345 -18.37 17.57 -19.58
N GLY A 346 -18.55 16.26 -19.66
CA GLY A 346 -18.80 15.54 -20.91
C GLY A 346 -17.64 15.61 -21.91
N THR A 347 -16.43 15.90 -21.44
CA THR A 347 -15.20 15.95 -22.25
C THR A 347 -14.19 14.98 -21.66
N GLN A 348 -13.48 14.26 -22.53
CA GLN A 348 -12.35 13.45 -22.12
C GLN A 348 -11.06 14.27 -22.22
N PRO A 349 -10.15 14.19 -21.23
CA PRO A 349 -8.89 14.89 -21.31
C PRO A 349 -8.03 14.30 -22.44
N MET A 350 -7.53 15.17 -23.32
CA MET A 350 -6.44 14.80 -24.23
C MET A 350 -5.14 14.73 -23.43
N LEU A 351 -4.91 13.60 -22.77
CA LEU A 351 -3.78 13.40 -21.83
C LEU A 351 -2.43 13.79 -22.43
N ARG A 352 -2.17 13.39 -23.69
CA ARG A 352 -0.93 13.73 -24.40
C ARG A 352 -0.72 15.23 -24.56
N THR A 353 -1.77 15.95 -24.92
CA THR A 353 -1.72 17.40 -25.08
C THR A 353 -1.47 18.09 -23.74
N LEU A 354 -2.14 17.64 -22.67
CA LEU A 354 -1.92 18.17 -21.32
C LEU A 354 -0.48 17.93 -20.84
N ILE A 355 0.05 16.73 -21.08
CA ILE A 355 1.45 16.40 -20.74
C ILE A 355 2.41 17.28 -21.53
N ASN A 356 2.22 17.41 -22.84
CA ASN A 356 3.11 18.23 -23.69
C ASN A 356 3.08 19.69 -23.25
N LEU A 357 1.89 20.26 -23.02
CA LEU A 357 1.75 21.64 -22.54
C LEU A 357 2.44 21.85 -21.19
N ALA A 358 2.30 20.91 -20.25
CA ALA A 358 2.92 21.03 -18.94
C ALA A 358 4.44 20.83 -18.99
N VAL A 359 4.94 19.98 -19.88
CA VAL A 359 6.38 19.79 -20.11
C VAL A 359 6.99 21.01 -20.80
N GLU A 360 6.31 21.59 -21.79
CA GLU A 360 6.74 22.82 -22.47
C GLU A 360 6.73 24.04 -21.54
N ALA A 361 5.74 24.10 -20.63
CA ALA A 361 5.65 25.18 -19.65
C ALA A 361 6.65 25.05 -18.49
N ALA A 362 7.22 23.87 -18.25
CA ALA A 362 8.13 23.60 -17.15
C ALA A 362 9.60 23.80 -17.56
N PRO A 363 10.34 24.73 -16.92
CA PRO A 363 11.77 24.95 -17.22
C PRO A 363 12.71 23.78 -16.88
N GLY A 364 12.26 22.86 -16.03
CA GLY A 364 13.09 21.83 -15.41
C GLY A 364 12.50 20.42 -15.51
N ARG A 365 12.88 19.56 -14.54
CA ARG A 365 12.43 18.16 -14.55
C ARG A 365 10.96 18.08 -14.16
N THR A 366 10.18 17.41 -15.00
CA THR A 366 8.77 17.14 -14.78
C THR A 366 8.56 15.69 -14.37
N MET A 367 7.81 15.46 -13.29
CA MET A 367 7.41 14.13 -12.86
C MET A 367 5.94 13.88 -13.20
N ILE A 368 5.65 12.70 -13.73
CA ILE A 368 4.29 12.28 -14.05
C ILE A 368 3.99 11.03 -13.21
N ALA A 369 2.96 11.10 -12.38
CA ALA A 369 2.45 9.97 -11.61
C ALA A 369 1.01 9.66 -12.03
N VAL A 370 0.71 8.37 -12.22
CA VAL A 370 -0.60 7.92 -12.73
C VAL A 370 -1.16 6.84 -11.81
N CYS A 371 -2.42 6.98 -11.40
CA CYS A 371 -3.17 5.97 -10.67
C CYS A 371 -4.59 5.83 -11.23
N GLY A 372 -4.91 4.65 -11.75
CA GLY A 372 -6.22 4.34 -12.31
C GLY A 372 -6.30 2.89 -12.75
N ASP A 373 -7.26 2.59 -13.61
CA ASP A 373 -7.36 1.27 -14.21
C ASP A 373 -6.17 0.98 -15.16
N PRO A 374 -5.88 -0.29 -15.48
CA PRO A 374 -4.75 -0.65 -16.33
C PRO A 374 -4.76 0.01 -17.71
N LYS A 375 -5.95 0.24 -18.30
CA LYS A 375 -6.03 0.91 -19.62
C LYS A 375 -5.61 2.37 -19.49
N PHE A 376 -6.12 3.07 -18.47
CA PHE A 376 -5.72 4.45 -18.19
C PHE A 376 -4.23 4.61 -17.91
N SER A 377 -3.64 3.66 -17.18
CA SER A 377 -2.20 3.71 -16.84
C SER A 377 -1.29 3.35 -18.01
N SER A 378 -1.81 2.71 -19.06
CA SER A 378 -1.04 2.31 -20.26
C SER A 378 -1.04 3.34 -21.39
N HIS A 379 -1.93 4.34 -21.32
CA HIS A 379 -2.08 5.41 -22.32
C HIS A 379 -1.06 6.52 -22.14
#